data_AF-A0A833HJW4-F1
#
_entry.id   AF-A0A833HJW4-F1
#
_cell.length_a   1.000
_cell.length_b   1.000
_cell.length_c   1.000
_cell.angle_alpha   90.00
_cell.angle_beta   90.00
_cell.angle_gamma   90.00
#
_symmetry.space_group_name_H-M   'P 1'
#
loop_
_entity.id
_entity.type
_entity.pdbx_description
1 polymer ?
#
loop_
_entity_poly.entity_id
_entity_poly.type
_entity_poly.pdbx_seq_one_letter_code
_entity_poly.pdbx_strand_id
1 'polypeptide(L)'
;MDPRQAAVALPCSEHADRAAEFRCEGCHRALCPDCVEESHRLWICRHCRERALPIGAAATVTPGARARERRLDRPESVATALGYVFRGRGALTLPAYVLFLTAGALLPFPLSLAPVAIAGLILPGFLFEIVRATVEGDDELPEWPDFSAPGARALEWLQAVAVVAVSILPALLLRRLAGCDVESFLVADRASCAFAWALGAALGYGLAMFGFGAVGAFHSGWLAPRLDLHLEALLSGTRGDGPLVLALIALLLGLAAATIRLLGGIPLLGLAVLHASTGYALFTAAHLAGVLFRRHRARLEEIYLR
;
A
#
# COMPACT_ATOMS: atom_id res chain seq x y z
N MET A 1 22.14 6.08 -34.50
CA MET A 1 21.33 4.95 -35.01
C MET A 1 19.88 5.33 -34.81
N ASP A 2 19.11 5.35 -35.89
CA ASP A 2 17.73 5.86 -35.94
C ASP A 2 16.76 4.83 -35.31
N PRO A 3 16.06 5.16 -34.20
CA PRO A 3 15.12 4.24 -33.54
C PRO A 3 13.82 4.01 -34.33
N ARG A 4 13.71 4.53 -35.56
CA ARG A 4 12.52 4.40 -36.42
C ARG A 4 12.69 3.45 -37.60
N GLN A 5 13.60 2.47 -37.54
CA GLN A 5 13.45 1.30 -38.40
C GLN A 5 12.16 0.60 -38.00
N ALA A 6 11.09 0.83 -38.78
CA ALA A 6 9.83 0.14 -38.65
C ALA A 6 10.11 -1.36 -38.63
N ALA A 7 10.00 -1.96 -37.45
CA ALA A 7 10.19 -3.39 -37.29
C ALA A 7 9.18 -4.07 -38.22
N VAL A 8 9.71 -4.75 -39.24
CA VAL A 8 8.88 -5.52 -40.17
C VAL A 8 8.16 -6.57 -39.33
N ALA A 9 6.85 -6.43 -39.17
CA ALA A 9 6.03 -7.39 -38.44
C ALA A 9 6.07 -8.73 -39.20
N LEU A 10 6.79 -9.70 -38.64
CA LEU A 10 6.85 -11.05 -39.20
C LEU A 10 5.55 -11.78 -38.85
N PRO A 11 4.89 -12.49 -39.77
CA PRO A 11 3.74 -13.32 -39.43
C PRO A 11 4.18 -14.54 -38.61
N CYS A 12 3.29 -15.06 -37.77
CA CYS A 12 3.55 -16.30 -37.04
C CYS A 12 3.58 -17.49 -38.00
N SER A 13 4.53 -18.40 -37.77
CA SER A 13 4.73 -19.61 -38.58
C SER A 13 3.55 -20.60 -38.51
N GLU A 14 2.72 -20.56 -37.46
CA GLU A 14 1.52 -21.41 -37.31
C GLU A 14 0.21 -20.65 -37.63
N HIS A 15 0.19 -19.34 -37.39
CA HIS A 15 -1.00 -18.50 -37.53
C HIS A 15 -0.68 -17.32 -38.45
N ALA A 16 -0.93 -17.49 -39.76
CA ALA A 16 -0.57 -16.50 -40.78
C ALA A 16 -1.30 -15.15 -40.60
N ASP A 17 -2.43 -15.14 -39.92
CA ASP A 17 -3.26 -13.97 -39.59
C ASP A 17 -2.73 -13.16 -38.39
N ARG A 18 -1.70 -13.66 -37.68
CA ARG A 18 -1.19 -13.05 -36.46
C ARG A 18 0.26 -12.62 -36.58
N ALA A 19 0.59 -11.48 -36.00
CA ALA A 19 1.97 -11.03 -35.89
C ALA A 19 2.74 -11.90 -34.88
N ALA A 20 3.99 -12.22 -35.21
CA ALA A 20 4.90 -12.88 -34.31
C ALA A 20 5.49 -11.87 -33.32
N GLU A 21 5.41 -12.20 -32.04
CA GLU A 21 6.04 -11.45 -30.94
C GLU A 21 7.33 -12.12 -30.47
N PHE A 22 7.55 -13.40 -30.81
CA PHE A 22 8.66 -14.20 -30.31
C PHE A 22 9.35 -14.99 -31.42
N ARG A 23 10.61 -15.36 -31.20
CA ARG A 23 11.41 -16.29 -32.01
C ARG A 23 11.89 -17.43 -31.14
N CYS A 24 11.66 -18.67 -31.55
CA CYS A 24 12.22 -19.80 -30.83
C CYS A 24 13.74 -19.91 -31.04
N GLU A 25 14.51 -20.17 -29.98
CA GLU A 25 15.95 -20.44 -30.08
C GLU A 25 16.23 -21.79 -30.74
N GLY A 26 15.43 -22.82 -30.47
CA GLY A 26 15.64 -24.16 -31.01
C GLY A 26 15.18 -24.34 -32.46
N CYS A 27 13.89 -24.07 -32.75
CA CYS A 27 13.34 -24.29 -34.09
C CYS A 27 13.34 -23.04 -34.98
N HIS A 28 13.81 -21.90 -34.48
CA HIS A 28 13.89 -20.61 -35.19
C HIS A 28 12.58 -20.03 -35.76
N ARG A 29 11.42 -20.67 -35.50
CA ARG A 29 10.10 -20.22 -35.93
C ARG A 29 9.73 -18.89 -35.28
N ALA A 30 8.97 -18.09 -36.03
CA ALA A 30 8.35 -16.86 -35.53
C ALA A 30 6.99 -17.22 -34.90
N LEU A 31 6.79 -16.85 -33.64
CA LEU A 31 5.69 -17.33 -32.80
C LEU A 31 4.83 -16.15 -32.33
N CYS A 32 3.51 -16.28 -32.44
CA CYS A 32 2.55 -15.41 -31.76
C CYS A 32 2.39 -15.84 -30.27
N PRO A 33 1.75 -15.02 -29.42
CA PRO A 33 1.54 -15.35 -28.00
C PRO A 33 0.90 -16.71 -27.73
N ASP A 34 0.01 -17.17 -28.60
CA ASP A 34 -0.69 -18.45 -28.43
C ASP A 34 0.18 -19.67 -28.73
N CYS A 35 1.26 -19.50 -29.50
CA CYS A 35 2.24 -20.56 -29.79
C CYS A 35 3.30 -20.70 -28.70
N VAL A 36 3.24 -19.85 -27.68
CA VAL A 36 4.17 -19.81 -26.57
C VAL A 36 3.44 -20.22 -25.29
N GLU A 37 4.15 -20.89 -24.40
CA GLU A 37 3.71 -21.22 -23.05
C GLU A 37 4.49 -20.36 -22.06
N GLU A 38 3.78 -19.77 -21.10
CA GLU A 38 4.36 -18.95 -20.07
C GLU A 38 4.92 -19.85 -18.96
N SER A 39 6.24 -19.80 -18.75
CA SER A 39 6.89 -20.41 -17.59
C SER A 39 7.35 -19.32 -16.62
N HIS A 40 7.76 -19.73 -15.41
CA HIS A 40 8.02 -18.85 -14.28
C HIS A 40 9.08 -17.75 -14.54
N ARG A 41 9.95 -17.93 -15.53
CA ARG A 41 10.98 -16.95 -15.95
C ARG A 41 11.16 -16.83 -17.47
N LEU A 42 10.59 -17.74 -18.24
CA LEU A 42 10.89 -17.92 -19.65
C LEU A 42 9.62 -18.12 -20.45
N TRP A 43 9.63 -17.64 -21.68
CA TRP A 43 8.68 -18.00 -22.71
C TRP A 43 9.14 -19.31 -23.35
N ILE A 44 8.28 -20.32 -23.43
CA ILE A 44 8.62 -21.64 -23.97
C ILE A 44 7.84 -21.90 -25.25
N CYS A 45 8.51 -22.32 -26.32
CA CYS A 45 7.86 -22.73 -27.56
C CYS A 45 7.01 -23.99 -27.32
N ARG A 46 5.71 -23.94 -27.63
CA ARG A 46 4.82 -25.11 -27.47
C ARG A 46 5.20 -26.28 -28.38
N HIS A 47 5.91 -26.01 -29.48
CA HIS A 47 6.25 -27.03 -30.48
C HIS A 47 7.51 -27.82 -30.12
N CYS A 48 8.62 -27.16 -29.80
CA CYS A 48 9.90 -27.82 -29.51
C CYS A 48 10.36 -27.72 -28.05
N ARG A 49 9.57 -27.07 -27.18
CA ARG A 49 9.86 -26.89 -25.74
C ARG A 49 11.14 -26.11 -25.40
N GLU A 50 11.79 -25.50 -26.39
CA GLU A 50 12.90 -24.59 -26.17
C GLU A 50 12.44 -23.15 -25.91
N ARG A 51 13.37 -22.31 -25.45
CA ARG A 51 13.12 -20.91 -25.12
C ARG A 51 12.67 -20.12 -26.35
N ALA A 52 11.70 -19.25 -26.15
CA ALA A 52 11.26 -18.25 -27.11
C ALA A 52 11.74 -16.87 -26.65
N LEU A 53 12.50 -16.18 -27.52
CA LEU A 53 12.96 -14.83 -27.27
C LEU A 53 12.03 -13.83 -27.92
N PRO A 54 11.71 -12.71 -27.26
CA PRO A 54 10.89 -11.67 -27.89
C PRO A 54 11.58 -11.02 -29.08
N ILE A 55 10.82 -10.73 -30.14
CA ILE A 55 11.27 -10.03 -31.34
C ILE A 55 10.74 -8.60 -31.28
N GLY A 56 11.63 -7.62 -31.12
CA GLY A 56 11.30 -6.19 -31.14
C GLY A 56 11.21 -5.53 -29.76
N ALA A 57 11.25 -4.19 -29.75
CA ALA A 57 11.29 -3.39 -28.52
C ALA A 57 10.03 -3.55 -27.66
N ALA A 58 8.86 -3.72 -28.29
CA ALA A 58 7.58 -3.93 -27.60
C ALA A 58 7.47 -5.31 -26.93
N ALA A 59 8.26 -6.30 -27.36
CA ALA A 59 8.19 -7.67 -26.86
C ALA A 59 9.16 -7.92 -25.68
N THR A 60 9.97 -6.93 -25.27
CA THR A 60 10.98 -7.05 -24.18
C THR A 60 10.42 -7.37 -22.79
N VAL A 61 9.10 -7.53 -22.68
CA VAL A 61 8.39 -7.85 -21.45
C VAL A 61 8.63 -9.33 -21.10
N THR A 62 9.41 -9.55 -20.05
CA THR A 62 9.56 -10.88 -19.43
C THR A 62 8.18 -11.41 -18.99
N PRO A 63 7.99 -12.74 -18.83
CA PRO A 63 6.76 -13.30 -18.27
C PRO A 63 6.33 -12.59 -16.97
N GLY A 64 7.29 -12.38 -16.06
CA GLY A 64 7.05 -11.65 -14.81
C GLY A 64 6.56 -10.22 -15.03
N ALA A 65 7.11 -9.49 -16.00
CA ALA A 65 6.66 -8.13 -16.32
C ALA A 65 5.26 -8.13 -16.96
N ARG A 66 4.92 -9.13 -17.80
CA ARG A 66 3.58 -9.24 -18.42
C ARG A 66 2.52 -9.66 -17.40
N ALA A 67 2.88 -10.58 -16.50
CA ALA A 67 2.04 -10.95 -15.36
C ALA A 67 1.83 -9.74 -14.44
N ARG A 68 2.86 -8.93 -14.20
CA ARG A 68 2.75 -7.68 -13.42
C ARG A 68 1.84 -6.68 -14.10
N GLU A 69 1.99 -6.45 -15.41
CA GLU A 69 1.11 -5.56 -16.19
C GLU A 69 -0.35 -6.01 -16.12
N ARG A 70 -0.61 -7.31 -16.29
CA ARG A 70 -1.96 -7.87 -16.10
C ARG A 70 -2.52 -7.67 -14.69
N ARG A 71 -1.67 -7.67 -13.66
CA ARG A 71 -2.08 -7.38 -12.28
C ARG A 71 -2.38 -5.90 -12.09
N LEU A 72 -1.61 -5.00 -12.70
CA LEU A 72 -1.88 -3.56 -12.68
C LEU A 72 -3.24 -3.22 -13.29
N ASP A 73 -3.62 -3.92 -14.36
CA ASP A 73 -4.90 -3.72 -15.06
C ASP A 73 -6.11 -4.41 -14.39
N ARG A 74 -5.88 -5.27 -13.38
CA ARG A 74 -6.96 -6.00 -12.72
C ARG A 74 -7.79 -5.04 -11.85
N PRO A 75 -9.12 -4.93 -12.07
CA PRO A 75 -9.97 -4.13 -11.22
C PRO A 75 -10.01 -4.72 -9.82
N GLU A 76 -9.70 -3.91 -8.82
CA GLU A 76 -9.74 -4.28 -7.42
C GLU A 76 -11.08 -3.92 -6.79
N SER A 77 -11.79 -4.92 -6.27
CA SER A 77 -13.03 -4.69 -5.53
C SER A 77 -12.75 -4.33 -4.07
N VAL A 78 -13.66 -3.60 -3.43
CA VAL A 78 -13.54 -3.28 -2.00
C VAL A 78 -13.42 -4.55 -1.14
N ALA A 79 -14.18 -5.59 -1.45
CA ALA A 79 -14.10 -6.87 -0.74
C ALA A 79 -12.73 -7.54 -0.90
N THR A 80 -12.12 -7.42 -2.08
CA THR A 80 -10.75 -7.90 -2.36
C THR A 80 -9.72 -7.14 -1.52
N ALA A 81 -9.82 -5.81 -1.47
CA ALA A 81 -8.92 -4.98 -0.68
C ALA A 81 -9.06 -5.23 0.84
N LEU A 82 -10.28 -5.44 1.35
CA LEU A 82 -10.52 -5.80 2.76
C LEU A 82 -9.97 -7.20 3.10
N GLY A 83 -9.92 -8.11 2.13
CA GLY A 83 -9.34 -9.44 2.29
C GLY A 83 -7.82 -9.50 2.18
N TYR A 84 -7.16 -8.41 1.80
CA TYR A 84 -5.71 -8.34 1.53
C TYR A 84 -4.86 -8.88 2.70
N VAL A 85 -5.20 -8.49 3.93
CA VAL A 85 -4.43 -8.87 5.13
C VAL A 85 -4.42 -10.38 5.37
N PHE A 86 -5.35 -11.13 4.78
CA PHE A 86 -5.43 -12.59 4.93
C PHE A 86 -4.84 -13.37 3.75
N ARG A 87 -4.26 -12.69 2.74
CA ARG A 87 -3.68 -13.34 1.55
C ARG A 87 -2.21 -13.65 1.72
N GLY A 88 -1.80 -14.80 1.16
CA GLY A 88 -0.40 -15.23 1.13
C GLY A 88 0.22 -15.17 2.52
N ARG A 89 1.30 -14.39 2.64
CA ARG A 89 2.02 -14.18 3.92
C ARG A 89 1.22 -13.40 4.97
N GLY A 90 0.23 -12.61 4.57
CA GLY A 90 -0.58 -11.81 5.49
C GLY A 90 -1.30 -12.64 6.55
N ALA A 91 -1.71 -13.86 6.19
CA ALA A 91 -2.32 -14.84 7.10
C ALA A 91 -1.41 -15.19 8.30
N LEU A 92 -0.09 -15.03 8.16
CA LEU A 92 0.88 -15.25 9.23
C LEU A 92 1.33 -13.93 9.88
N THR A 93 1.47 -12.87 9.10
CA THR A 93 1.98 -11.58 9.58
C THR A 93 1.06 -10.91 10.60
N LEU A 94 -0.26 -10.92 10.38
CA LEU A 94 -1.19 -10.30 11.34
C LEU A 94 -1.20 -11.07 12.69
N PRO A 95 -1.36 -12.40 12.74
CA PRO A 95 -1.24 -13.14 14.00
C PRO A 95 0.11 -12.95 14.69
N ALA A 96 1.21 -12.92 13.94
CA ALA A 96 2.54 -12.67 14.51
C ALA A 96 2.64 -11.28 15.14
N TYR A 97 2.13 -10.24 14.47
CA TYR A 97 2.05 -8.88 15.00
C TYR A 97 1.22 -8.83 16.29
N VAL A 98 0.04 -9.46 16.30
CA VAL A 98 -0.86 -9.50 17.45
C VAL A 98 -0.19 -10.22 18.62
N LEU A 99 0.41 -11.39 18.37
CA LEU A 99 1.10 -12.17 19.39
C LEU A 99 2.27 -11.39 19.98
N PHE A 100 3.10 -10.79 19.12
CA PHE A 100 4.27 -10.01 19.53
C PHE A 100 3.90 -8.83 20.45
N LEU A 101 2.94 -8.00 20.03
CA LEU A 101 2.50 -6.85 20.84
C LEU A 101 1.75 -7.27 22.10
N THR A 102 0.88 -8.28 22.00
CA THR A 102 0.10 -8.74 23.15
C THR A 102 1.00 -9.36 24.20
N ALA A 103 1.88 -10.31 23.82
CA ALA A 103 2.84 -10.90 24.74
C ALA A 103 3.79 -9.84 25.30
N GLY A 104 4.20 -8.89 24.48
CA GLY A 104 5.04 -7.76 24.89
C GLY A 104 4.42 -6.89 25.97
N ALA A 105 3.13 -6.57 25.85
CA ALA A 105 2.39 -5.81 26.83
C ALA A 105 2.16 -6.56 28.17
N LEU A 106 2.39 -7.88 28.22
CA LEU A 106 2.38 -8.66 29.47
C LEU A 106 3.71 -8.64 30.22
N LEU A 107 4.77 -8.09 29.62
CA LEU A 107 6.06 -7.96 30.29
C LEU A 107 6.01 -6.89 31.39
N PRO A 108 6.82 -7.01 32.46
CA PRO A 108 6.90 -5.98 33.49
C PRO A 108 7.49 -4.69 32.91
N PHE A 109 7.05 -3.55 33.42
CA PHE A 109 7.66 -2.26 33.06
C PHE A 109 9.13 -2.22 33.55
N PRO A 110 10.09 -1.72 32.74
CA PRO A 110 9.93 -1.07 31.43
C PRO A 110 10.05 -2.02 30.22
N LEU A 111 10.19 -3.34 30.41
CA LEU A 111 10.38 -4.31 29.33
C LEU A 111 9.20 -4.34 28.35
N SER A 112 7.98 -4.04 28.81
CA SER A 112 6.79 -3.91 27.94
C SER A 112 6.89 -2.77 26.92
N LEU A 113 7.78 -1.79 27.13
CA LEU A 113 8.03 -0.74 26.14
C LEU A 113 8.84 -1.24 24.95
N ALA A 114 9.64 -2.31 25.10
CA ALA A 114 10.52 -2.76 24.03
C ALA A 114 9.74 -3.25 22.80
N PRO A 115 8.69 -4.10 22.92
CA PRO A 115 7.89 -4.50 21.77
C PRO A 115 7.13 -3.36 21.12
N VAL A 116 6.65 -2.39 21.91
CA VAL A 116 6.01 -1.18 21.38
C VAL A 116 7.01 -0.31 20.63
N ALA A 117 8.22 -0.13 21.17
CA ALA A 117 9.30 0.62 20.53
C ALA A 117 9.78 -0.07 19.26
N ILE A 118 9.93 -1.40 19.27
CA ILE A 118 10.30 -2.20 18.10
C ILE A 118 9.20 -2.14 17.04
N ALA A 119 7.94 -2.33 17.42
CA ALA A 119 6.82 -2.22 16.48
C ALA A 119 6.72 -0.80 15.91
N GLY A 120 6.89 0.23 16.75
CA GLY A 120 7.07 1.61 16.30
C GLY A 120 8.20 1.71 15.29
N LEU A 121 9.35 1.06 15.56
CA LEU A 121 10.53 0.98 14.69
C LEU A 121 10.29 0.43 13.31
N ILE A 122 9.42 -0.56 13.24
CA ILE A 122 9.32 -1.38 12.06
C ILE A 122 8.11 -0.99 11.22
N LEU A 123 7.01 -0.71 11.91
CA LEU A 123 5.71 -0.59 11.29
C LEU A 123 5.67 0.46 10.18
N PRO A 124 6.26 1.66 10.32
CA PRO A 124 6.20 2.64 9.24
C PRO A 124 6.91 2.20 7.96
N GLY A 125 8.10 1.62 8.06
CA GLY A 125 8.82 1.04 6.92
C GLY A 125 7.99 -0.05 6.24
N PHE A 126 7.38 -0.92 7.05
CA PHE A 126 6.49 -1.97 6.55
C PHE A 126 5.23 -1.43 5.85
N LEU A 127 4.64 -0.34 6.36
CA LEU A 127 3.51 0.33 5.70
C LEU A 127 3.92 0.93 4.34
N PHE A 128 5.12 1.52 4.23
CA PHE A 128 5.65 2.00 2.94
C PHE A 128 5.88 0.86 1.95
N GLU A 129 6.41 -0.28 2.41
CA GLU A 129 6.57 -1.47 1.56
C GLU A 129 5.21 -2.01 1.09
N ILE A 130 4.18 -2.03 1.94
CA ILE A 130 2.81 -2.41 1.53
C ILE A 130 2.31 -1.49 0.42
N VAL A 131 2.47 -0.18 0.58
CA VAL A 131 2.08 0.81 -0.45
C VAL A 131 2.82 0.51 -1.75
N ARG A 132 4.14 0.36 -1.68
CA ARG A 132 5.00 0.12 -2.85
C ARG A 132 4.60 -1.16 -3.58
N ALA A 133 4.56 -2.29 -2.87
CA ALA A 133 4.17 -3.58 -3.42
C ALA A 133 2.78 -3.49 -4.09
N THR A 134 1.82 -2.82 -3.44
CA THR A 134 0.48 -2.65 -4.00
C THR A 134 0.48 -1.79 -5.27
N VAL A 135 1.22 -0.68 -5.30
CA VAL A 135 1.40 0.19 -6.49
C VAL A 135 2.02 -0.58 -7.64
N GLU A 136 2.92 -1.51 -7.32
CA GLU A 136 3.58 -2.38 -8.28
C GLU A 136 2.71 -3.55 -8.77
N GLY A 137 1.50 -3.70 -8.24
CA GLY A 137 0.54 -4.73 -8.64
C GLY A 137 0.73 -6.06 -7.91
N ASP A 138 1.41 -6.07 -6.76
CA ASP A 138 1.45 -7.24 -5.90
C ASP A 138 0.27 -7.23 -4.93
N ASP A 139 -0.44 -8.35 -4.89
CA ASP A 139 -1.70 -8.53 -4.14
C ASP A 139 -1.49 -9.30 -2.82
N GLU A 140 -0.22 -9.50 -2.42
CA GLU A 140 0.18 -10.20 -1.20
C GLU A 140 0.95 -9.28 -0.26
N LEU A 141 0.82 -9.54 1.05
CA LEU A 141 1.59 -8.80 2.06
C LEU A 141 3.10 -9.00 1.84
N PRO A 142 3.92 -7.92 1.81
CA PRO A 142 5.36 -8.05 1.68
C PRO A 142 5.97 -8.81 2.86
N GLU A 143 7.20 -9.31 2.67
CA GLU A 143 7.98 -9.84 3.78
C GLU A 143 8.30 -8.75 4.79
N TRP A 144 8.49 -9.15 6.05
CA TRP A 144 8.99 -8.23 7.05
C TRP A 144 10.32 -7.64 6.58
N PRO A 145 10.54 -6.32 6.73
CA PRO A 145 11.73 -5.69 6.23
C PRO A 145 12.97 -6.31 6.89
N ASP A 146 14.05 -6.48 6.13
CA ASP A 146 15.33 -6.89 6.73
C ASP A 146 15.89 -5.75 7.61
N PHE A 147 16.20 -6.08 8.86
CA PHE A 147 16.74 -5.15 9.87
C PHE A 147 18.24 -5.28 10.08
N SER A 148 18.93 -6.03 9.22
CA SER A 148 20.39 -6.13 9.24
C SER A 148 21.09 -4.76 9.11
N ALA A 149 20.41 -3.72 8.58
CA ALA A 149 20.94 -2.37 8.37
C ALA A 149 20.01 -1.25 8.94
N PRO A 150 20.04 -0.97 10.26
CA PRO A 150 19.12 -0.01 10.90
C PRO A 150 19.28 1.43 10.40
N GLY A 151 20.48 1.82 9.96
CA GLY A 151 20.74 3.17 9.43
C GLY A 151 19.96 3.49 8.15
N ALA A 152 19.68 2.48 7.31
CA ALA A 152 18.90 2.66 6.09
C ALA A 152 17.43 3.03 6.38
N ARG A 153 16.93 2.67 7.57
CA ARG A 153 15.52 2.87 7.98
C ARG A 153 15.29 4.16 8.76
N ALA A 154 16.35 4.85 9.20
CA ALA A 154 16.22 6.12 9.92
C ALA A 154 15.50 7.20 9.08
N LEU A 155 15.68 7.19 7.76
CA LEU A 155 15.01 8.12 6.87
C LEU A 155 13.51 7.82 6.74
N GLU A 156 13.12 6.55 6.57
CA GLU A 156 11.71 6.12 6.54
C GLU A 156 10.99 6.52 7.82
N TRP A 157 11.69 6.46 8.94
CA TRP A 157 11.19 6.93 10.22
C TRP A 157 10.92 8.43 10.27
N LEU A 158 11.89 9.23 9.84
CA LEU A 158 11.71 10.68 9.79
C LEU A 158 10.56 11.05 8.87
N GLN A 159 10.39 10.33 7.76
CA GLN A 159 9.26 10.49 6.84
C GLN A 159 7.94 10.13 7.52
N ALA A 160 7.86 9.00 8.22
CA ALA A 160 6.67 8.60 8.95
C ALA A 160 6.30 9.59 10.06
N VAL A 161 7.28 10.06 10.83
CA VAL A 161 7.08 11.10 11.85
C VAL A 161 6.59 12.39 11.21
N ALA A 162 7.14 12.78 10.06
CA ALA A 162 6.66 13.96 9.33
C ALA A 162 5.21 13.78 8.88
N VAL A 163 4.85 12.63 8.30
CA VAL A 163 3.45 12.33 7.89
C VAL A 163 2.51 12.32 9.11
N VAL A 164 2.92 11.75 10.24
CA VAL A 164 2.13 11.74 11.48
C VAL A 164 1.98 13.16 12.04
N ALA A 165 3.06 13.94 12.12
CA ALA A 165 3.03 15.31 12.60
C ALA A 165 2.08 16.17 11.76
N VAL A 166 2.16 16.03 10.44
CA VAL A 166 1.32 16.72 9.47
C VAL A 166 -0.15 16.27 9.57
N SER A 167 -0.41 14.98 9.77
CA SER A 167 -1.77 14.44 9.88
C SER A 167 -2.47 14.80 11.20
N ILE A 168 -1.75 15.18 12.25
CA ILE A 168 -2.37 15.64 13.50
C ILE A 168 -2.84 17.10 13.39
N LEU A 169 -2.30 17.89 12.45
CA LEU A 169 -2.61 19.32 12.31
C LEU A 169 -4.11 19.62 12.12
N PRO A 170 -4.89 18.91 11.28
CA PRO A 170 -6.32 19.17 11.15
C PRO A 170 -7.11 18.92 12.44
N ALA A 171 -6.73 17.90 13.22
CA ALA A 171 -7.31 17.62 14.54
C ALA A 171 -7.04 18.76 15.52
N LEU A 172 -5.80 19.25 15.59
CA LEU A 172 -5.42 20.38 16.44
C LEU A 172 -6.11 21.67 16.01
N LEU A 173 -6.20 21.92 14.70
CA LEU A 173 -6.81 23.11 14.13
C LEU A 173 -8.32 23.14 14.41
N LEU A 174 -9.05 22.07 14.10
CA LEU A 174 -10.49 22.00 14.34
C LEU A 174 -10.82 22.06 15.82
N ARG A 175 -10.00 21.45 16.68
CA ARG A 175 -10.12 21.60 18.13
C ARG A 175 -10.00 23.07 18.57
N ARG A 176 -8.99 23.77 18.05
CA ARG A 176 -8.78 25.20 18.35
C ARG A 176 -9.93 26.07 17.83
N LEU A 177 -10.41 25.80 16.62
CA LEU A 177 -11.54 26.53 16.02
C LEU A 177 -12.87 26.29 16.76
N ALA A 178 -13.04 25.11 17.36
CA ALA A 178 -14.18 24.79 18.21
C ALA A 178 -14.10 25.39 19.62
N GLY A 179 -13.04 26.15 19.95
CA GLY A 179 -12.84 26.75 21.28
C GLY A 179 -12.50 25.73 22.37
N CYS A 180 -12.02 24.54 21.98
CA CYS A 180 -11.70 23.47 22.93
C CYS A 180 -10.25 23.57 23.40
N ASP A 181 -10.05 24.09 24.61
CA ASP A 181 -8.75 24.04 25.29
C ASP A 181 -8.41 22.63 25.80
N VAL A 182 -7.13 22.37 26.08
CA VAL A 182 -6.67 21.06 26.56
C VAL A 182 -7.39 20.65 27.86
N GLU A 183 -7.65 21.62 28.75
CA GLU A 183 -8.38 21.40 30.00
C GLU A 183 -9.87 21.10 29.77
N SER A 184 -10.50 21.74 28.80
CA SER A 184 -11.91 21.47 28.44
C SER A 184 -12.12 20.04 27.92
N PHE A 185 -11.08 19.42 27.35
CA PHE A 185 -11.10 18.01 26.96
C PHE A 185 -10.97 17.04 28.15
N LEU A 186 -10.68 17.52 29.36
CA LEU A 186 -10.63 16.69 30.58
C LEU A 186 -11.89 16.84 31.44
N VAL A 187 -12.76 17.80 31.16
CA VAL A 187 -14.05 18.00 31.86
C VAL A 187 -15.19 17.60 30.93
N ALA A 188 -16.22 16.92 31.45
CA ALA A 188 -17.03 15.94 30.73
C ALA A 188 -18.10 16.46 29.73
N ASP A 189 -18.12 17.75 29.36
CA ASP A 189 -19.14 18.27 28.45
C ASP A 189 -18.60 18.46 27.02
N ARG A 190 -18.59 17.36 26.24
CA ARG A 190 -17.62 17.13 25.14
C ARG A 190 -18.20 16.74 23.78
N ALA A 191 -19.49 16.87 23.52
CA ALA A 191 -20.02 16.41 22.23
C ALA A 191 -19.41 17.19 21.04
N SER A 192 -19.32 18.51 21.12
CA SER A 192 -18.71 19.38 20.09
C SER A 192 -17.19 19.18 19.99
N CYS A 193 -16.47 19.09 21.11
CA CYS A 193 -15.03 18.86 21.13
C CYS A 193 -14.64 17.46 20.62
N ALA A 194 -15.40 16.43 21.01
CA ALA A 194 -15.20 15.08 20.51
C ALA A 194 -15.50 14.99 19.01
N PHE A 195 -16.55 15.67 18.53
CA PHE A 195 -16.85 15.75 17.12
C PHE A 195 -15.75 16.47 16.33
N ALA A 196 -15.29 17.64 16.79
CA ALA A 196 -14.21 18.39 16.15
C ALA A 196 -12.91 17.58 16.09
N TRP A 197 -12.57 16.86 17.17
CA TRP A 197 -11.43 15.96 17.21
C TRP A 197 -11.58 14.78 16.24
N ALA A 198 -12.74 14.11 16.24
CA ALA A 198 -13.00 12.99 15.35
C ALA A 198 -12.95 13.40 13.86
N LEU A 199 -13.56 14.55 13.53
CA LEU A 199 -13.54 15.10 12.17
C LEU A 199 -12.11 15.45 11.75
N GLY A 200 -11.35 16.12 12.62
CA GLY A 200 -9.98 16.48 12.30
C GLY A 200 -9.03 15.30 12.28
N ALA A 201 -9.26 14.27 13.09
CA ALA A 201 -8.55 13.01 12.99
C ALA A 201 -8.86 12.32 11.65
N ALA A 202 -10.12 12.26 11.23
CA ALA A 202 -10.51 11.68 9.94
C ALA A 202 -9.85 12.39 8.75
N LEU A 203 -9.86 13.74 8.74
CA LEU A 203 -9.13 14.54 7.75
C LEU A 203 -7.62 14.29 7.81
N GLY A 204 -7.08 14.24 9.03
CA GLY A 204 -5.71 13.91 9.32
C GLY A 204 -5.28 12.58 8.72
N TYR A 205 -6.02 11.51 9.00
CA TYR A 205 -5.79 10.18 8.44
C TYR A 205 -5.86 10.19 6.92
N GLY A 206 -6.75 10.99 6.33
CA GLY A 206 -6.78 11.14 4.88
C GLY A 206 -5.53 11.77 4.31
N LEU A 207 -5.05 12.85 4.91
CA LEU A 207 -3.77 13.46 4.51
C LEU A 207 -2.59 12.52 4.77
N ALA A 208 -2.60 11.79 5.89
CA ALA A 208 -1.59 10.79 6.21
C ALA A 208 -1.51 9.74 5.11
N MET A 209 -2.65 9.23 4.66
CA MET A 209 -2.77 8.23 3.60
C MET A 209 -2.15 8.71 2.29
N PHE A 210 -2.41 9.94 1.86
CA PHE A 210 -1.77 10.50 0.67
C PHE A 210 -0.28 10.76 0.89
N GLY A 211 0.14 11.14 2.09
CA GLY A 211 1.56 11.26 2.48
C GLY A 211 2.29 9.92 2.40
N PHE A 212 1.76 8.88 3.04
CA PHE A 212 2.28 7.51 2.98
C PHE A 212 2.29 6.97 1.56
N GLY A 213 1.19 7.17 0.83
CA GLY A 213 1.04 6.81 -0.57
C GLY A 213 2.11 7.45 -1.46
N ALA A 214 2.32 8.76 -1.33
CA ALA A 214 3.26 9.51 -2.15
C ALA A 214 4.72 9.13 -1.85
N VAL A 215 5.08 9.04 -0.57
CA VAL A 215 6.43 8.63 -0.16
C VAL A 215 6.71 7.20 -0.60
N GLY A 216 5.76 6.27 -0.39
CA GLY A 216 5.90 4.87 -0.79
C GLY A 216 5.98 4.67 -2.31
N ALA A 217 5.11 5.35 -3.07
CA ALA A 217 5.05 5.21 -4.52
C ALA A 217 6.24 5.88 -5.24
N PHE A 218 6.65 7.07 -4.81
CA PHE A 218 7.67 7.88 -5.50
C PHE A 218 9.05 7.85 -4.86
N HIS A 219 9.22 7.13 -3.75
CA HIS A 219 10.51 7.00 -3.04
C HIS A 219 11.12 8.35 -2.63
N SER A 220 10.26 9.32 -2.33
CA SER A 220 10.68 10.70 -2.13
C SER A 220 10.23 11.25 -0.79
N GLY A 221 11.19 11.43 0.13
CA GLY A 221 10.92 11.94 1.46
C GLY A 221 10.47 13.40 1.49
N TRP A 222 10.80 14.20 0.47
CA TRP A 222 10.37 15.60 0.41
C TRP A 222 8.86 15.74 0.24
N LEU A 223 8.19 14.68 -0.23
CA LEU A 223 6.73 14.65 -0.39
C LEU A 223 6.00 14.57 0.95
N ALA A 224 6.60 13.98 2.00
CA ALA A 224 5.97 13.81 3.31
C ALA A 224 5.38 15.12 3.91
N PRO A 225 6.09 16.27 3.87
CA PRO A 225 5.54 17.53 4.39
C PRO A 225 4.62 18.30 3.42
N ARG A 226 4.39 17.84 2.19
CA ARG A 226 3.72 18.63 1.12
C ARG A 226 2.20 18.50 1.18
N LEU A 227 1.64 19.08 2.23
CA LEU A 227 0.20 19.18 2.46
C LEU A 227 -0.58 19.75 1.26
N ASP A 228 0.02 20.70 0.55
CA ASP A 228 -0.54 21.30 -0.66
C ASP A 228 -0.81 20.23 -1.73
N LEU A 229 0.18 19.38 -1.98
CA LEU A 229 0.08 18.29 -2.97
C LEU A 229 -0.83 17.17 -2.50
N HIS A 230 -0.83 16.82 -1.21
CA HIS A 230 -1.74 15.82 -0.66
C HIS A 230 -3.20 16.26 -0.74
N LEU A 231 -3.47 17.53 -0.45
CA LEU A 231 -4.79 18.11 -0.57
C LEU A 231 -5.22 18.20 -2.04
N GLU A 232 -4.31 18.62 -2.93
CA GLU A 232 -4.58 18.62 -4.38
C GLU A 232 -4.87 17.20 -4.88
N ALA A 233 -4.11 16.19 -4.47
CA ALA A 233 -4.35 14.79 -4.82
C ALA A 233 -5.71 14.28 -4.31
N LEU A 234 -6.06 14.62 -3.07
CA LEU A 234 -7.35 14.29 -2.47
C LEU A 234 -8.51 14.93 -3.23
N LEU A 235 -8.39 16.21 -3.62
CA LEU A 235 -9.48 16.99 -4.23
C LEU A 235 -9.60 16.82 -5.75
N SER A 236 -8.48 16.65 -6.43
CA SER A 236 -8.44 16.71 -7.89
C SER A 236 -8.83 15.36 -8.52
N GLY A 237 -8.27 14.25 -8.04
CA GLY A 237 -8.08 13.05 -8.86
C GLY A 237 -8.94 11.84 -8.56
N THR A 238 -9.43 11.74 -7.35
CA THR A 238 -9.97 10.50 -6.79
C THR A 238 -11.47 10.56 -6.60
N ARG A 239 -12.17 11.40 -7.39
CA ARG A 239 -13.62 11.65 -7.27
C ARG A 239 -14.39 10.33 -7.26
N GLY A 240 -14.89 9.95 -6.09
CA GLY A 240 -15.57 8.68 -5.82
C GLY A 240 -14.75 7.73 -4.95
N ASP A 241 -13.51 7.42 -5.35
CA ASP A 241 -12.66 6.43 -4.67
C ASP A 241 -11.98 6.99 -3.41
N GLY A 242 -11.50 8.22 -3.45
CA GLY A 242 -10.83 8.88 -2.31
C GLY A 242 -11.75 8.98 -1.09
N PRO A 243 -12.93 9.61 -1.21
CA PRO A 243 -13.90 9.68 -0.12
C PRO A 243 -14.34 8.29 0.39
N LEU A 244 -14.49 7.31 -0.50
CA LEU A 244 -14.82 5.93 -0.11
C LEU A 244 -13.71 5.29 0.73
N VAL A 245 -12.45 5.41 0.29
CA VAL A 245 -11.28 4.91 1.04
C VAL A 245 -11.19 5.60 2.41
N LEU A 246 -11.40 6.91 2.48
CA LEU A 246 -11.44 7.65 3.75
C LEU A 246 -12.57 7.17 4.66
N ALA A 247 -13.77 6.97 4.12
CA ALA A 247 -14.91 6.46 4.87
C ALA A 247 -14.65 5.04 5.40
N LEU A 248 -14.04 4.17 4.60
CA LEU A 248 -13.64 2.82 5.02
C LEU A 248 -12.60 2.86 6.14
N ILE A 249 -11.59 3.70 6.03
CA ILE A 249 -10.56 3.84 7.08
C ILE A 249 -11.17 4.40 8.36
N ALA A 250 -12.00 5.45 8.26
CA ALA A 250 -12.71 6.02 9.41
C ALA A 250 -13.60 4.97 10.09
N LEU A 251 -14.29 4.14 9.30
CA LEU A 251 -15.09 3.02 9.80
C LEU A 251 -14.22 1.98 10.53
N LEU A 252 -13.09 1.57 9.93
CA LEU A 252 -12.16 0.60 10.53
C LEU A 252 -11.60 1.10 11.88
N LEU A 253 -11.19 2.36 11.93
CA LEU A 253 -10.70 3.00 13.15
C LEU A 253 -11.80 3.17 14.20
N GLY A 254 -13.01 3.53 13.77
CA GLY A 254 -14.18 3.64 14.63
C GLY A 254 -14.57 2.29 15.25
N LEU A 255 -14.56 1.22 14.45
CA LEU A 255 -14.81 -0.14 14.91
C LEU A 255 -13.72 -0.60 15.89
N ALA A 256 -12.45 -0.33 15.60
CA ALA A 256 -11.35 -0.62 16.52
C ALA A 256 -11.56 0.08 17.86
N ALA A 257 -11.87 1.39 17.85
CA ALA A 257 -12.13 2.17 19.07
C ALA A 257 -13.36 1.66 19.86
N ALA A 258 -14.45 1.31 19.17
CA ALA A 258 -15.64 0.74 19.80
C ALA A 258 -15.34 -0.61 20.46
N THR A 259 -14.54 -1.44 19.81
CA THR A 259 -14.17 -2.77 20.32
C THR A 259 -13.32 -2.69 21.57
N ILE A 260 -12.39 -1.73 21.65
CA ILE A 260 -11.61 -1.45 22.88
C ILE A 260 -12.55 -1.12 24.05
N ARG A 261 -13.56 -0.29 23.82
CA ARG A 261 -14.52 0.10 24.86
C ARG A 261 -15.36 -1.08 25.33
N LEU A 262 -15.84 -1.91 24.40
CA LEU A 262 -16.67 -3.08 24.70
C LEU A 262 -15.91 -4.16 25.46
N LEU A 263 -14.63 -4.38 25.13
CA LEU A 263 -13.81 -5.43 25.72
C LEU A 263 -12.97 -4.98 26.93
N GLY A 264 -13.15 -3.74 27.40
CA GLY A 264 -12.39 -3.19 28.53
C GLY A 264 -12.50 -4.00 29.82
N GLY A 265 -13.54 -4.83 29.97
CA GLY A 265 -13.72 -5.75 31.11
C GLY A 265 -12.91 -7.05 31.05
N ILE A 266 -12.31 -7.40 29.90
CA ILE A 266 -11.52 -8.63 29.71
C ILE A 266 -10.13 -8.23 29.20
N PRO A 267 -9.15 -7.99 30.10
CA PRO A 267 -7.93 -7.25 29.75
C PRO A 267 -7.10 -7.92 28.66
N LEU A 268 -6.88 -9.24 28.75
CA LEU A 268 -6.07 -9.97 27.75
C LEU A 268 -6.74 -10.03 26.39
N LEU A 269 -8.04 -10.36 26.35
CA LEU A 269 -8.79 -10.44 25.11
C LEU A 269 -8.94 -9.05 24.47
N GLY A 270 -9.25 -8.04 25.28
CA GLY A 270 -9.35 -6.65 24.83
C GLY A 270 -8.04 -6.14 24.23
N LEU A 271 -6.90 -6.47 24.84
CA LEU A 271 -5.58 -6.13 24.32
C LEU A 271 -5.27 -6.85 23.01
N ALA A 272 -5.53 -8.16 22.91
CA ALA A 272 -5.31 -8.92 21.68
C ALA A 272 -6.18 -8.40 20.53
N VAL A 273 -7.45 -8.11 20.81
CA VAL A 273 -8.39 -7.56 19.82
C VAL A 273 -8.02 -6.13 19.43
N LEU A 274 -7.51 -5.32 20.36
CA LEU A 274 -6.97 -3.99 20.08
C LEU A 274 -5.81 -4.08 19.07
N HIS A 275 -4.82 -4.94 19.33
CA HIS A 275 -3.70 -5.14 18.43
C HIS A 275 -4.16 -5.70 17.08
N ALA A 276 -5.09 -6.67 17.06
CA ALA A 276 -5.62 -7.23 15.83
C ALA A 276 -6.35 -6.19 14.98
N SER A 277 -7.21 -5.39 15.60
CA SER A 277 -7.98 -4.34 14.93
C SER A 277 -7.06 -3.23 14.40
N THR A 278 -6.05 -2.85 15.18
CA THR A 278 -5.09 -1.80 14.79
C THR A 278 -4.20 -2.28 13.65
N GLY A 279 -3.63 -3.48 13.75
CA GLY A 279 -2.82 -4.06 12.69
C GLY A 279 -3.61 -4.23 11.39
N TYR A 280 -4.83 -4.78 11.49
CA TYR A 280 -5.73 -4.91 10.34
C TYR A 280 -6.04 -3.56 9.69
N ALA A 281 -6.40 -2.55 10.49
CA ALA A 281 -6.71 -1.21 9.99
C ALA A 281 -5.51 -0.56 9.30
N LEU A 282 -4.32 -0.64 9.89
CA LEU A 282 -3.10 -0.05 9.33
C LEU A 282 -2.67 -0.74 8.03
N PHE A 283 -2.64 -2.07 8.00
CA PHE A 283 -2.24 -2.82 6.80
C PHE A 283 -3.23 -2.62 5.65
N THR A 284 -4.54 -2.65 5.96
CA THR A 284 -5.59 -2.40 4.97
C THR A 284 -5.56 -0.95 4.47
N ALA A 285 -5.33 0.02 5.35
CA ALA A 285 -5.19 1.42 4.96
C ALA A 285 -4.00 1.62 4.02
N ALA A 286 -2.81 1.11 4.36
CA ALA A 286 -1.64 1.18 3.49
C ALA A 286 -1.89 0.54 2.12
N HIS A 287 -2.55 -0.62 2.08
CA HIS A 287 -2.93 -1.27 0.84
C HIS A 287 -3.92 -0.42 0.02
N LEU A 288 -4.99 0.08 0.63
CA LEU A 288 -5.94 0.98 -0.05
C LEU A 288 -5.27 2.25 -0.59
N ALA A 289 -4.25 2.76 0.10
CA ALA A 289 -3.42 3.86 -0.39
C ALA A 289 -2.71 3.45 -1.68
N GLY A 290 -2.06 2.29 -1.67
CA GLY A 290 -1.38 1.76 -2.85
C GLY A 290 -2.33 1.50 -4.02
N VAL A 291 -3.53 0.96 -3.78
CA VAL A 291 -4.57 0.76 -4.82
C VAL A 291 -4.98 2.09 -5.45
N LEU A 292 -5.19 3.11 -4.61
CA LEU A 292 -5.54 4.45 -5.07
C LEU A 292 -4.40 5.05 -5.92
N PHE A 293 -3.15 4.90 -5.48
CA PHE A 293 -1.98 5.38 -6.23
C PHE A 293 -1.77 4.62 -7.54
N ARG A 294 -2.05 3.32 -7.56
CA ARG A 294 -2.03 2.50 -8.78
C ARG A 294 -3.07 2.97 -9.78
N ARG A 295 -4.33 3.12 -9.34
CA ARG A 295 -5.47 3.48 -10.20
C ARG A 295 -5.36 4.89 -10.77
N HIS A 296 -4.80 5.82 -10.01
CA HIS A 296 -4.68 7.23 -10.39
C HIS A 296 -3.24 7.65 -10.73
N ARG A 297 -2.38 6.69 -11.08
CA ARG A 297 -0.93 6.89 -11.26
C ARG A 297 -0.57 8.08 -12.13
N ALA A 298 -1.06 8.12 -13.38
CA ALA A 298 -0.72 9.17 -14.33
C ALA A 298 -1.04 10.58 -13.79
N ARG A 299 -2.17 10.72 -13.09
CA ARG A 299 -2.59 11.99 -12.52
C ARG A 299 -1.80 12.36 -11.26
N LEU A 300 -1.50 11.39 -10.41
CA LEU A 300 -0.72 11.62 -9.21
C LEU A 300 0.74 11.93 -9.56
N GLU A 301 1.30 11.30 -10.60
CA GLU A 301 2.60 11.67 -11.18
C GLU A 301 2.58 13.13 -11.64
N GLU A 302 1.52 13.58 -12.32
CA GLU A 302 1.37 14.98 -12.72
C GLU A 302 1.33 15.93 -11.52
N ILE A 303 0.76 15.53 -10.38
CA ILE A 303 0.70 16.40 -9.19
C ILE A 303 2.04 16.41 -8.44
N TYR A 304 2.63 15.24 -8.22
CA TYR A 304 3.79 15.08 -7.34
C TYR A 304 5.14 15.26 -8.02
N LEU A 305 5.23 15.18 -9.36
CA LEU A 305 6.48 15.27 -10.12
C LEU A 305 6.59 16.54 -11.00
N ARG A 306 5.65 17.47 -10.89
CA ARG A 306 5.77 18.83 -11.43
C ARG A 306 6.81 19.64 -10.65
#